data_AF-A0A4S8NAD9-F1
#
_entry.id   AF-A0A4S8NAD9-F1
#
_cell.length_a   1.000
_cell.length_b   1.000
_cell.length_c   1.000
_cell.angle_alpha   90.00
_cell.angle_beta   90.00
_cell.angle_gamma   90.00
#
_symmetry.space_group_name_H-M   'P 1'
#
loop_
_entity.id
_entity.type
_entity.pdbx_description
1 polymer ?
#
loop_
_entity_poly.entity_id
_entity_poly.type
_entity_poly.pdbx_seq_one_letter_code
_entity_poly.pdbx_strand_id
1 'polypeptide(L)'
;MTGAARRPAVPGVRLDLLVLLLAVLGAVLFLAPGGDRAEPAPAPDSEAGPADAPATPSGPAPSEEAFCSAYRDLAAAQGQYVAQMDERGAELLRETADELVALGVPDSMSVLARTGFRLELSGIYGSIGLALDPTAVPGALTEDGDGTSLSGSAGEFGAWLSELCPAR
;
A
#
# COMPACT_ATOMS: atom_id res chain seq x y z
N MET A 1 59.44 11.36 31.11
CA MET A 1 58.37 12.35 30.88
C MET A 1 57.58 11.87 29.66
N THR A 2 56.45 11.20 29.90
CA THR A 2 55.74 10.40 28.89
C THR A 2 54.42 11.10 28.59
N GLY A 3 54.31 11.72 27.41
CA GLY A 3 53.10 12.41 26.96
C GLY A 3 52.15 11.45 26.23
N ALA A 4 50.97 11.23 26.83
CA ALA A 4 49.95 10.32 26.33
C ALA A 4 49.25 10.85 25.06
N ALA A 5 49.05 9.95 24.10
CA ALA A 5 48.26 10.17 22.89
C ALA A 5 46.77 10.38 23.24
N ARG A 6 46.17 11.48 22.78
CA ARG A 6 44.70 11.64 22.72
C ARG A 6 44.18 10.89 21.50
N ARG A 7 43.37 9.85 21.72
CA ARG A 7 42.54 9.24 20.67
C ARG A 7 41.24 10.07 20.53
N PRO A 8 40.80 10.43 19.31
CA PRO A 8 39.48 11.01 19.10
C PRO A 8 38.40 9.95 19.27
N ALA A 9 37.32 10.34 19.95
CA ALA A 9 36.10 9.55 20.11
C ALA A 9 35.43 9.36 18.74
N VAL A 10 35.17 8.11 18.37
CA VAL A 10 34.37 7.76 17.18
C VAL A 10 32.88 7.93 17.55
N PRO A 11 32.06 8.58 16.72
CA PRO A 11 30.66 8.85 17.03
C PRO A 11 29.84 7.56 17.02
N GLY A 12 29.25 7.23 18.17
CA GLY A 12 28.44 6.02 18.43
C GLY A 12 27.08 5.95 17.73
N VAL A 13 26.73 6.88 16.86
CA VAL A 13 25.40 6.98 16.23
C VAL A 13 25.10 5.81 15.28
N ARG A 14 26.13 5.14 14.74
CA ARG A 14 25.93 4.01 13.82
C ARG A 14 25.59 2.69 14.53
N LEU A 15 25.95 2.54 15.80
CA LEU A 15 25.68 1.31 16.52
C LEU A 15 24.21 1.23 16.91
N ASP A 16 23.63 2.33 17.37
CA ASP A 16 22.21 2.39 17.74
C ASP A 16 21.29 2.09 16.56
N LEU A 17 21.57 2.65 15.38
CA LEU A 17 20.79 2.36 14.17
C LEU A 17 20.91 0.89 13.75
N LEU A 18 22.11 0.30 13.86
CA LEU A 18 22.36 -1.10 13.51
C LEU A 18 21.66 -2.05 14.51
N VAL A 19 21.68 -1.71 15.80
CA VAL A 19 20.97 -2.47 16.84
C VAL A 19 19.47 -2.38 16.64
N LEU A 20 18.94 -1.21 16.30
CA LEU A 20 17.50 -1.02 16.00
C LEU A 20 17.08 -1.80 14.76
N LEU A 21 17.90 -1.78 13.70
CA LEU A 21 17.65 -2.55 12.48
C LEU A 21 17.68 -4.07 12.73
N LEU A 22 18.65 -4.55 13.53
CA LEU A 22 18.75 -5.96 13.91
C LEU A 22 17.58 -6.39 14.81
N ALA A 23 17.10 -5.53 15.70
CA ALA A 23 15.95 -5.80 16.55
C ALA A 23 14.66 -5.92 15.72
N VAL A 24 14.45 -5.01 14.76
CA VAL A 24 13.31 -5.07 13.83
C VAL A 24 13.39 -6.33 12.96
N LEU A 25 14.57 -6.64 12.40
CA LEU A 25 14.76 -7.84 11.58
C LEU A 25 14.54 -9.12 12.40
N GLY A 26 15.02 -9.15 13.65
CA GLY A 26 14.78 -10.25 14.58
C GLY A 26 13.30 -10.42 14.91
N ALA A 27 12.57 -9.33 15.14
CA ALA A 27 11.12 -9.39 15.37
C ALA A 27 10.36 -9.92 14.14
N VAL A 28 10.69 -9.45 12.94
CA VAL A 28 10.07 -9.93 11.69
C VAL A 28 10.34 -11.42 11.46
N LEU A 29 11.56 -11.90 11.74
CA LEU A 29 11.92 -13.31 11.62
C LEU A 29 11.31 -14.19 12.71
N PHE A 30 11.08 -13.66 13.91
CA PHE A 30 10.47 -14.40 15.02
C PHE A 30 8.94 -14.43 14.94
N LEU A 31 8.33 -13.43 14.28
CA LEU A 31 6.90 -13.37 13.98
C LEU A 31 6.53 -14.06 12.67
N ALA A 32 7.51 -14.44 11.84
CA ALA A 32 7.29 -15.37 10.74
C ALA A 32 6.99 -16.76 11.33
N PRO A 33 5.81 -17.36 11.08
CA PRO A 33 5.51 -18.70 11.54
C PRO A 33 6.42 -19.68 10.79
N GLY A 34 7.52 -20.09 11.43
CA GLY A 34 8.31 -21.23 11.01
C GLY A 34 7.56 -22.52 11.33
N GLY A 35 6.90 -23.10 10.34
CA GLY A 35 6.31 -24.43 10.45
C GLY A 35 7.23 -25.49 9.87
N ASP A 36 8.09 -26.07 10.72
CA ASP A 36 8.74 -27.34 10.43
C ASP A 36 7.72 -28.50 10.38
N ARG A 37 8.01 -29.44 9.49
CA ARG A 37 7.30 -30.68 9.15
C ARG A 37 6.67 -31.43 10.35
N ALA A 38 5.36 -31.60 10.31
CA ALA A 38 4.65 -32.75 10.88
C ALA A 38 3.39 -33.02 10.05
N GLU A 39 3.33 -34.15 9.34
CA GLU A 39 2.09 -34.64 8.72
C GLU A 39 1.18 -35.19 9.82
N PRO A 40 -0.08 -34.74 9.91
CA PRO A 40 -1.18 -35.67 9.60
C PRO A 40 -2.48 -35.04 9.05
N ALA A 41 -3.23 -35.89 8.33
CA ALA A 41 -4.67 -35.88 8.05
C ALA A 41 -5.21 -34.98 6.91
N PRO A 42 -6.14 -35.49 6.08
CA PRO A 42 -6.75 -34.71 5.00
C PRO A 42 -7.61 -33.61 5.61
N ALA A 43 -7.28 -32.36 5.29
CA ALA A 43 -8.09 -31.21 5.66
C ALA A 43 -9.49 -31.34 5.01
N PRO A 44 -10.58 -31.08 5.75
CA PRO A 44 -11.88 -30.89 5.13
C PRO A 44 -11.82 -29.63 4.28
N ASP A 45 -12.35 -29.72 3.05
CA ASP A 45 -12.57 -28.61 2.13
C ASP A 45 -13.15 -27.42 2.90
N SER A 46 -12.30 -26.43 3.18
CA SER A 46 -12.73 -25.09 3.53
C SER A 46 -12.65 -24.30 2.25
N GLU A 47 -13.73 -24.35 1.46
CA GLU A 47 -14.05 -23.31 0.49
C GLU A 47 -14.02 -21.97 1.24
N ALA A 48 -12.86 -21.31 1.21
CA ALA A 48 -12.82 -19.86 1.34
C ALA A 48 -13.59 -19.35 0.12
N GLY A 49 -14.85 -19.00 0.33
CA GLY A 49 -15.68 -18.37 -0.68
C GLY A 49 -14.95 -17.17 -1.28
N PRO A 50 -15.26 -16.80 -2.53
CA PRO A 50 -14.62 -15.66 -3.17
C PRO A 50 -14.89 -14.44 -2.26
N ALA A 51 -13.83 -13.88 -1.69
CA ALA A 51 -13.91 -12.52 -1.16
C ALA A 51 -14.39 -11.66 -2.33
N ASP A 52 -15.51 -10.98 -2.17
CA ASP A 52 -16.10 -10.11 -3.18
C ASP A 52 -15.02 -9.12 -3.64
N ALA A 53 -14.40 -9.43 -4.79
CA ALA A 53 -13.45 -8.53 -5.40
C ALA A 53 -14.21 -7.25 -5.80
N PRO A 54 -13.60 -6.07 -5.65
CA PRO A 54 -14.25 -4.82 -6.02
C PRO A 54 -14.75 -4.91 -7.47
N ALA A 55 -16.03 -4.60 -7.69
CA ALA A 55 -16.60 -4.65 -9.02
C ALA A 55 -15.88 -3.65 -9.94
N THR A 56 -15.49 -4.11 -11.13
CA THR A 56 -14.90 -3.24 -12.15
C THR A 56 -15.86 -2.08 -12.46
N PRO A 57 -15.38 -0.83 -12.54
CA PRO A 57 -16.23 0.32 -12.83
C PRO A 57 -16.98 0.11 -14.14
N SER A 58 -18.31 0.22 -14.08
CA SER A 58 -19.23 -0.08 -15.20
C SER A 58 -19.92 1.17 -15.78
N GLY A 59 -19.44 2.36 -15.42
CA GLY A 59 -20.03 3.65 -15.78
C GLY A 59 -19.14 4.52 -16.67
N PRO A 60 -19.63 5.70 -17.09
CA PRO A 60 -18.78 6.72 -17.70
C PRO A 60 -17.67 7.14 -16.73
N ALA A 61 -16.52 7.59 -17.26
CA ALA A 61 -15.43 8.10 -16.44
C ALA A 61 -15.92 9.23 -15.51
N PRO A 62 -15.56 9.22 -14.22
CA PRO A 62 -15.95 10.27 -13.28
C PRO A 62 -15.28 11.60 -13.65
N SER A 63 -15.86 12.70 -13.17
CA SER A 63 -15.16 13.98 -13.19
C SER A 63 -13.97 13.98 -12.23
N GLU A 64 -13.00 14.84 -12.49
CA GLU A 64 -11.85 15.06 -11.60
C GLU A 64 -12.33 15.45 -10.20
N GLU A 65 -13.30 16.34 -10.10
CA GLU A 65 -13.92 16.77 -8.84
C GLU A 65 -14.48 15.59 -8.03
N ALA A 66 -15.21 14.68 -8.68
CA ALA A 66 -15.80 13.52 -8.03
C ALA A 66 -14.71 12.55 -7.54
N PHE A 67 -13.71 12.27 -8.39
CA PHE A 67 -12.56 11.45 -8.02
C PHE A 67 -11.79 12.06 -6.84
N CYS A 68 -11.45 13.35 -6.91
CA CYS A 68 -10.72 14.04 -5.85
C CYS A 68 -11.51 14.08 -4.53
N SER A 69 -12.84 14.14 -4.58
CA SER A 69 -13.67 14.03 -3.38
C SER A 69 -13.56 12.65 -2.74
N ALA A 70 -13.83 11.59 -3.50
CA ALA A 70 -13.75 10.23 -3.00
C ALA A 70 -12.33 9.86 -2.54
N TYR A 71 -11.30 10.36 -3.23
CA TYR A 71 -9.91 10.17 -2.81
C TYR A 71 -9.59 10.85 -1.47
N ARG A 72 -10.17 12.03 -1.19
CA ARG A 72 -10.04 12.66 0.14
C ARG A 72 -10.73 11.85 1.22
N ASP A 73 -11.88 11.26 0.92
CA ASP A 73 -12.59 10.38 1.86
C ASP A 73 -11.75 9.13 2.18
N LEU A 74 -11.12 8.53 1.17
CA LEU A 74 -10.15 7.45 1.35
C LEU A 74 -8.94 7.88 2.20
N ALA A 75 -8.35 9.04 1.91
CA ALA A 75 -7.22 9.57 2.69
C ALA A 75 -7.62 9.84 4.15
N ALA A 76 -8.85 10.30 4.40
CA ALA A 76 -9.38 10.48 5.76
C ALA A 76 -9.58 9.13 6.48
N ALA A 77 -10.09 8.10 5.80
CA ALA A 77 -10.21 6.75 6.33
C ALA A 77 -8.83 6.14 6.65
N GLN A 78 -7.84 6.33 5.77
CA GLN A 78 -6.47 5.92 6.01
C GLN A 78 -5.88 6.61 7.26
N GLY A 79 -6.13 7.90 7.44
CA GLY A 79 -5.73 8.64 8.64
C GLY A 79 -6.35 8.06 9.92
N GLN A 80 -7.62 7.65 9.87
CA GLN A 80 -8.31 7.01 11.00
C GLN A 80 -7.71 5.62 11.31
N TYR A 81 -7.46 4.80 10.29
CA TYR A 81 -6.85 3.47 10.47
C TYR A 81 -5.43 3.56 11.03
N VAL A 82 -4.62 4.52 10.56
CA VAL A 82 -3.27 4.73 11.11
C VAL A 82 -3.31 5.21 12.55
N ALA A 83 -4.30 6.02 12.93
CA ALA A 83 -4.47 6.47 14.31
C ALA A 83 -4.90 5.33 15.25
N GLN A 84 -5.73 4.40 14.77
CA GLN A 84 -6.20 3.23 15.51
C GLN A 84 -6.35 2.04 14.56
N MET A 85 -5.37 1.12 14.61
CA MET A 85 -5.34 -0.08 13.77
C MET A 85 -6.26 -1.17 14.33
N ASP A 86 -7.57 -0.94 14.25
CA ASP A 86 -8.60 -1.89 14.66
C ASP A 86 -9.47 -2.36 13.48
N GLU A 87 -10.35 -3.33 13.75
CA GLU A 87 -11.24 -3.92 12.73
C GLU A 87 -12.16 -2.88 12.09
N ARG A 88 -12.61 -1.88 12.87
CA ARG A 88 -13.50 -0.81 12.38
C ARG A 88 -12.77 0.12 11.43
N GLY A 89 -11.53 0.50 11.76
CA GLY A 89 -10.68 1.30 10.89
C GLY A 89 -10.34 0.56 9.59
N ALA A 90 -10.05 -0.73 9.68
CA ALA A 90 -9.81 -1.57 8.51
C ALA A 90 -11.05 -1.69 7.62
N GLU A 91 -12.25 -1.85 8.20
CA GLU A 91 -13.51 -1.90 7.47
C GLU A 91 -13.83 -0.58 6.76
N LEU A 92 -13.66 0.56 7.43
CA LEU A 92 -13.85 1.88 6.82
C LEU A 92 -12.84 2.14 5.69
N LEU A 93 -11.59 1.73 5.89
CA LEU A 93 -10.55 1.85 4.86
C LEU A 93 -10.88 1.00 3.63
N ARG A 94 -11.39 -0.23 3.85
CA ARG A 94 -11.88 -1.09 2.77
C ARG A 94 -13.06 -0.46 2.04
N GLU A 95 -14.09 -0.01 2.76
CA GLU A 95 -15.32 0.57 2.19
C GLU A 95 -15.00 1.78 1.30
N THR A 96 -14.21 2.72 1.80
CA THR A 96 -13.82 3.91 1.02
C THR A 96 -12.93 3.56 -0.18
N ALA A 97 -12.09 2.53 -0.08
CA ALA A 97 -11.29 2.05 -1.22
C ALA A 97 -12.16 1.34 -2.26
N ASP A 98 -13.13 0.52 -1.84
CA ASP A 98 -14.12 -0.14 -2.70
C ASP A 98 -14.97 0.91 -3.46
N GLU A 99 -15.45 1.95 -2.75
CA GLU A 99 -16.19 3.08 -3.33
C GLU A 99 -15.37 3.82 -4.40
N LEU A 100 -14.10 4.09 -4.12
CA LEU A 100 -13.22 4.77 -5.07
C LEU A 100 -12.91 3.89 -6.31
N VAL A 101 -12.73 2.58 -6.14
CA VAL A 101 -12.58 1.65 -7.27
C VAL A 101 -13.85 1.61 -8.11
N ALA A 102 -15.01 1.51 -7.46
CA ALA A 102 -16.31 1.48 -8.13
C ALA A 102 -16.61 2.79 -8.89
N LEU A 103 -16.16 3.94 -8.37
CA LEU A 103 -16.25 5.23 -9.05
C LEU A 103 -15.40 5.27 -10.33
N GLY A 104 -14.25 4.61 -10.33
CA GLY A 104 -13.31 4.57 -11.45
C GLY A 104 -12.38 5.78 -11.51
N VAL A 105 -11.71 5.97 -12.65
CA VAL A 105 -10.68 7.02 -12.86
C VAL A 105 -11.09 8.02 -13.94
N PRO A 106 -10.80 9.33 -13.78
CA PRO A 106 -11.06 10.33 -14.82
C PRO A 106 -10.27 10.08 -16.12
N ASP A 107 -10.84 10.52 -17.24
CA ASP A 107 -10.18 10.43 -18.56
C ASP A 107 -8.91 11.27 -18.66
N SER A 108 -8.78 12.34 -17.85
CA SER A 108 -7.57 13.17 -17.78
C SER A 108 -6.40 12.49 -17.08
N MET A 109 -6.63 11.40 -16.35
CA MET A 109 -5.58 10.66 -15.66
C MET A 109 -4.76 9.84 -16.66
N SER A 110 -3.47 10.16 -16.79
CA SER A 110 -2.54 9.47 -17.67
C SER A 110 -2.33 8.00 -17.28
N VAL A 111 -1.84 7.17 -18.19
CA VAL A 111 -1.52 5.75 -17.91
C VAL A 111 -0.55 5.61 -16.73
N LEU A 112 0.46 6.47 -16.63
CA LEU A 112 1.42 6.43 -15.51
C LEU A 112 0.76 6.85 -14.19
N ALA A 113 -0.10 7.88 -14.20
CA ALA A 113 -0.84 8.28 -13.00
C ALA A 113 -1.84 7.20 -12.56
N ARG A 114 -2.55 6.55 -13.49
CA ARG A 114 -3.41 5.38 -13.20
C ARG A 114 -2.62 4.23 -12.61
N THR A 115 -1.40 4.01 -13.12
CA THR A 115 -0.48 2.99 -12.59
C THR A 115 -0.05 3.32 -11.16
N GLY A 116 0.30 4.58 -10.89
CA GLY A 116 0.61 5.04 -9.53
C GLY A 116 -0.58 4.88 -8.57
N PHE A 117 -1.77 5.24 -9.03
CA PHE A 117 -3.01 5.05 -8.28
C PHE A 117 -3.30 3.57 -7.97
N ARG A 118 -3.12 2.67 -8.95
CA ARG A 118 -3.24 1.22 -8.73
C ARG A 118 -2.26 0.72 -7.68
N LEU A 119 -1.00 1.16 -7.73
CA LEU A 119 0.01 0.77 -6.73
C LEU A 119 -0.37 1.24 -5.33
N GLU A 120 -0.90 2.46 -5.21
CA GLU A 120 -1.37 2.98 -3.93
C GLU A 120 -2.54 2.17 -3.38
N LEU A 121 -3.56 1.90 -4.20
CA LEU A 121 -4.67 1.03 -3.80
C LEU A 121 -4.18 -0.36 -3.40
N SER A 122 -3.27 -0.99 -4.17
CA SER A 122 -2.68 -2.27 -3.79
C SER A 122 -1.99 -2.22 -2.42
N GLY A 123 -1.33 -1.12 -2.09
CA GLY A 123 -0.75 -0.89 -0.77
C GLY A 123 -1.80 -0.77 0.33
N ILE A 124 -2.92 -0.07 0.06
CA ILE A 124 -4.05 0.08 0.98
C ILE A 124 -4.69 -1.27 1.29
N TYR A 125 -5.08 -2.04 0.26
CA TYR A 125 -5.65 -3.39 0.45
C TYR A 125 -4.64 -4.31 1.15
N GLY A 126 -3.36 -4.25 0.78
CA GLY A 126 -2.30 -5.02 1.43
C GLY A 126 -2.16 -4.69 2.92
N SER A 127 -2.38 -3.44 3.33
CA SER A 127 -2.29 -3.02 4.73
C SER A 127 -3.39 -3.58 5.65
N ILE A 128 -4.49 -4.06 5.06
CA ILE A 128 -5.63 -4.70 5.74
C ILE A 128 -5.72 -6.21 5.44
N GLY A 129 -4.67 -6.80 4.85
CA GLY A 129 -4.59 -8.23 4.56
C GLY A 129 -5.42 -8.70 3.36
N LEU A 130 -5.84 -7.78 2.49
CA LEU A 130 -6.57 -8.06 1.26
C LEU A 130 -5.68 -7.89 0.02
N ALA A 131 -6.15 -8.40 -1.12
CA ALA A 131 -5.52 -8.21 -2.41
C ALA A 131 -6.45 -7.41 -3.33
N LEU A 132 -5.91 -6.39 -4.00
CA LEU A 132 -6.62 -5.66 -5.04
C LEU A 132 -6.68 -6.52 -6.32
N ASP A 133 -7.84 -6.55 -6.98
CA ASP A 133 -7.97 -7.15 -8.30
C ASP A 133 -7.01 -6.46 -9.29
N PRO A 134 -6.17 -7.19 -10.06
CA PRO A 134 -5.23 -6.59 -11.02
C PRO A 134 -5.89 -5.67 -12.06
N THR A 135 -7.19 -5.85 -12.34
CA THR A 135 -8.00 -5.12 -13.31
C THR A 135 -8.83 -3.98 -12.70
N ALA A 136 -8.75 -3.77 -11.38
CA ALA A 136 -9.54 -2.75 -10.65
C ALA A 136 -9.34 -1.32 -11.16
N VAL A 137 -8.19 -1.00 -11.74
CA VAL A 137 -7.89 0.30 -12.35
C VAL A 137 -7.67 0.14 -13.85
N PRO A 138 -8.70 0.37 -14.68
CA PRO A 138 -8.60 0.19 -16.13
C PRO A 138 -7.53 1.10 -16.78
N GLY A 139 -6.65 0.49 -17.57
CA GLY A 139 -5.58 1.19 -18.28
C GLY A 139 -4.34 1.48 -17.45
N ALA A 140 -4.27 0.98 -16.21
CA ALA A 140 -3.01 0.91 -15.45
C ALA A 140 -2.13 -0.24 -15.99
N LEU A 141 -0.81 -0.07 -15.92
CA LEU A 141 0.15 -1.11 -16.25
C LEU A 141 0.25 -2.13 -15.11
N THR A 142 0.32 -3.43 -15.44
CA THR A 142 0.68 -4.51 -14.50
C THR A 142 2.15 -4.87 -14.65
N GLU A 143 2.73 -5.48 -13.61
CA GLU A 143 4.17 -5.83 -13.58
C GLU A 143 4.51 -7.05 -14.45
N ASP A 144 3.56 -7.52 -15.27
CA ASP A 144 3.65 -8.76 -16.03
C ASP A 144 4.51 -8.59 -17.31
N GLY A 145 5.82 -8.59 -17.11
CA GLY A 145 6.77 -9.28 -17.99
C GLY A 145 7.26 -8.57 -19.24
N ASP A 146 6.84 -7.35 -19.54
CA ASP A 146 7.32 -6.58 -20.70
C ASP A 146 8.57 -5.72 -20.41
N GLY A 147 9.03 -5.70 -19.15
CA GLY A 147 10.17 -4.90 -18.70
C GLY A 147 9.84 -3.42 -18.54
N THR A 148 8.56 -3.03 -18.53
CA THR A 148 8.15 -1.66 -18.26
C THR A 148 8.33 -1.34 -16.78
N SER A 149 9.35 -0.53 -16.48
CA SER A 149 9.62 -0.07 -15.12
C SER A 149 8.42 0.76 -14.61
N LEU A 150 7.81 0.32 -13.51
CA LEU A 150 6.79 1.07 -12.78
C LEU A 150 7.38 2.30 -12.05
N SER A 151 8.70 2.52 -12.16
CA SER A 151 9.41 3.64 -11.53
C SER A 151 8.81 4.97 -11.97
N GLY A 152 8.57 5.85 -11.00
CA GLY A 152 8.00 7.19 -11.21
C GLY A 152 6.48 7.24 -11.28
N SER A 153 5.77 6.12 -11.45
CA SER A 153 4.29 6.10 -11.54
C SER A 153 3.60 6.70 -10.30
N ALA A 154 4.09 6.39 -9.10
CA ALA A 154 3.60 7.03 -7.86
C ALA A 154 3.83 8.56 -7.86
N GLY A 155 4.95 9.02 -8.44
CA GLY A 155 5.24 10.44 -8.60
C GLY A 155 4.29 11.12 -9.59
N GLU A 156 3.99 10.45 -10.71
CA GLU A 156 3.02 10.92 -11.70
C GLU A 156 1.60 11.01 -11.12
N PHE A 157 1.20 10.04 -10.29
CA PHE A 157 -0.07 10.12 -9.57
C PHE A 157 -0.10 11.30 -8.59
N GLY A 158 0.96 11.46 -7.78
CA GLY A 158 1.08 12.59 -6.85
C GLY A 158 1.10 13.96 -7.57
N ALA A 159 1.73 14.05 -8.74
CA ALA A 159 1.71 15.26 -9.57
C ALA A 159 0.31 15.56 -10.09
N TRP A 160 -0.39 14.55 -10.61
CA TRP A 160 -1.78 14.69 -11.07
C TRP A 160 -2.71 15.14 -9.93
N LEU A 161 -2.60 14.56 -8.74
CA LEU A 161 -3.34 14.98 -7.55
C LEU A 161 -3.04 16.44 -7.18
N SER A 162 -1.76 16.84 -7.21
CA SER A 162 -1.35 18.20 -6.85
C SER A 162 -1.89 19.26 -7.82
N GLU A 163 -2.05 18.89 -9.09
CA GLU A 163 -2.58 19.77 -10.13
C GLU A 163 -4.12 19.85 -10.09
N LEU A 164 -4.81 18.72 -9.92
CA LEU A 164 -6.26 18.61 -10.17
C LEU A 164 -7.10 18.38 -8.90
N CYS A 165 -6.48 18.02 -7.77
CA CYS A 165 -7.14 17.83 -6.48
C CYS A 165 -6.68 18.87 -5.45
N PRO A 166 -7.06 20.15 -5.58
CA PRO A 166 -6.66 21.18 -4.63
C PRO A 166 -7.17 20.86 -3.21
N ALA A 167 -6.35 21.16 -2.20
CA ALA A 167 -6.76 21.11 -0.80
C ALA A 167 -7.92 22.11 -0.61
N ARG A 168 -9.08 21.61 -0.14
CA ARG A 168 -10.26 22.41 0.16
C ARG A 168 -10.54 22.40 1.64
#